data_AF-A0A2A5GSE6-F1
#
_entry.id   AF-A0A2A5GSE6-F1
#
_cell.length_a   1.000
_cell.length_b   1.000
_cell.length_c   1.000
_cell.angle_alpha   90.00
_cell.angle_beta   90.00
_cell.angle_gamma   90.00
#
_symmetry.space_group_name_H-M   'P 1'
#
loop_
_entity.id
_entity.type
_entity.pdbx_description
1 polymer ?
#
loop_
_entity_poly.entity_id
_entity_poly.type
_entity_poly.pdbx_seq_one_letter_code
_entity_poly.pdbx_strand_id
1 'polypeptide(L)' 'MNIRMAERIVSSFNSSEFSCPHCGENHDISDGEVAQQIISYWGDEVNEFTCGECNSDFVVKEIVCRSFETAKTLEELE' A
#
# COMPACT_ATOMS: atom_id res chain seq x y z
N MET A 1 -0.35 25.28 -3.45
CA MET A 1 -0.39 23.94 -2.81
C MET A 1 -1.20 23.03 -3.74
N ASN A 2 -0.58 22.02 -4.35
CA ASN A 2 -1.20 21.20 -5.39
C ASN A 2 -2.06 20.11 -4.75
N ILE A 3 -3.39 20.22 -4.89
CA ILE A 3 -4.40 19.38 -4.21
C ILE A 3 -4.32 17.90 -4.64
N ARG A 4 -3.65 17.60 -5.76
CA ARG A 4 -3.50 16.24 -6.31
C ARG A 4 -2.73 15.24 -5.44
N MET A 5 -1.88 15.71 -4.53
CA MET A 5 -1.16 14.80 -3.60
C MET A 5 -2.06 14.31 -2.47
N ALA A 6 -3.00 15.12 -2.00
CA ALA A 6 -3.88 14.75 -0.88
C ALA A 6 -4.89 13.67 -1.27
N GLU A 7 -5.40 13.68 -2.50
CA GLU A 7 -6.37 12.70 -2.98
C GLU A 7 -5.80 11.27 -3.02
N ARG A 8 -4.54 11.12 -3.47
CA ARG A 8 -3.86 9.81 -3.51
C ARG A 8 -3.52 9.26 -2.13
N ILE A 9 -3.30 10.14 -1.15
CA ILE A 9 -3.04 9.74 0.23
C ILE A 9 -4.34 9.18 0.83
N VAL A 10 -5.47 9.90 0.70
CA VAL A 10 -6.75 9.47 1.30
C VAL A 10 -7.28 8.14 0.75
N SER A 11 -7.07 7.82 -0.54
CA SER A 11 -7.48 6.52 -1.10
C SER A 11 -6.55 5.36 -0.70
N SER A 12 -5.28 5.63 -0.42
CA SER A 12 -4.27 4.61 -0.09
C SER A 12 -4.31 4.17 1.38
N PHE A 13 -4.97 4.93 2.25
CA PHE A 13 -5.01 4.65 3.70
C PHE A 13 -5.87 3.44 4.10
N ASN A 14 -6.66 2.87 3.18
CA ASN A 14 -7.55 1.72 3.44
C ASN A 14 -7.64 0.71 2.29
N SER A 15 -6.83 0.82 1.24
CA SER A 15 -6.88 -0.17 0.15
C SER A 15 -6.12 -1.42 0.59
N SER A 16 -6.85 -2.47 0.96
CA SER A 16 -6.29 -3.81 1.17
C SER A 16 -5.96 -4.50 -0.15
N GLU A 17 -6.12 -3.84 -1.30
CA GLU A 17 -5.87 -4.41 -2.62
C GLU A 17 -5.15 -3.42 -3.55
N PHE A 18 -4.51 -3.98 -4.60
CA PHE A 18 -3.98 -3.23 -5.74
C PHE A 18 -4.36 -3.91 -7.05
N SER A 19 -4.52 -3.15 -8.13
CA SER A 19 -4.95 -3.68 -9.42
C SER A 19 -3.79 -3.86 -10.40
N CYS A 20 -3.80 -4.95 -11.16
CA CYS A 20 -2.93 -5.16 -12.30
C CYS A 20 -3.20 -4.07 -13.35
N PRO A 21 -2.17 -3.32 -13.80
CA PRO A 21 -2.35 -2.27 -14.80
C PRO A 21 -2.66 -2.79 -16.21
N HIS A 22 -2.46 -4.10 -16.46
CA HIS A 22 -2.65 -4.72 -17.77
C HIS A 22 -4.07 -5.26 -17.97
N CYS A 23 -4.63 -5.95 -16.98
CA CYS A 23 -5.96 -6.58 -17.08
C CYS A 23 -7.00 -6.02 -16.10
N GLY A 24 -6.58 -5.24 -15.09
CA GLY A 24 -7.47 -4.68 -14.07
C GLY A 24 -7.82 -5.64 -12.93
N GLU A 25 -7.24 -6.84 -12.89
CA GLU A 25 -7.44 -7.79 -11.78
C GLU A 25 -6.94 -7.21 -10.46
N ASN A 26 -7.70 -7.42 -9.38
CA ASN A 26 -7.31 -6.98 -8.05
C ASN A 26 -6.54 -8.07 -7.30
N HIS A 27 -5.51 -7.67 -6.57
CA HIS A 27 -4.70 -8.53 -5.72
C HIS A 27 -4.85 -8.07 -4.27
N ASP A 28 -5.30 -8.98 -3.40
CA ASP A 28 -5.52 -8.74 -1.97
C ASP A 28 -4.20 -8.82 -1.20
N ILE A 29 -3.85 -7.73 -0.51
CA ILE A 29 -2.66 -7.59 0.34
C ILE A 29 -2.85 -8.33 1.68
N SER A 30 -4.08 -8.71 2.03
CA SER A 30 -4.34 -9.57 3.19
C SER A 30 -3.92 -11.03 2.96
N ASP A 31 -3.72 -11.43 1.69
CA ASP A 31 -3.10 -12.70 1.34
C ASP A 31 -1.60 -12.67 1.69
N GLY A 32 -1.17 -13.64 2.50
CA GLY A 32 0.22 -13.75 2.94
C GLY A 32 1.23 -13.96 1.81
N GLU A 33 0.85 -14.61 0.71
CA GLU A 33 1.74 -14.82 -0.43
C GLU A 33 1.95 -13.52 -1.21
N VAL A 34 0.88 -12.75 -1.42
CA VAL A 34 0.93 -11.43 -2.07
C VAL A 34 1.70 -10.45 -1.19
N ALA A 35 1.39 -10.40 0.12
CA ALA A 35 2.05 -9.53 1.08
C ALA A 35 3.57 -9.73 1.12
N GLN A 36 4.03 -10.98 1.18
CA GLN A 36 5.46 -11.30 1.23
C GLN A 36 6.24 -10.82 0.00
N GLN A 37 5.59 -10.66 -1.15
CA GLN A 37 6.23 -10.21 -2.38
C GLN A 37 6.39 -8.69 -2.46
N ILE A 38 5.56 -7.92 -1.74
CA ILE A 38 5.47 -6.46 -1.97
C ILE A 38 5.63 -5.59 -0.72
N ILE A 39 5.50 -6.15 0.49
CA ILE A 39 5.59 -5.41 1.76
C ILE A 39 7.05 -5.35 2.23
N SER A 40 7.58 -4.14 2.33
CA SER A 40 8.98 -3.83 2.71
C SER A 40 9.10 -3.18 4.09
N TYR A 41 7.97 -2.92 4.75
CA TYR A 41 7.85 -2.16 6.02
C TYR A 41 8.22 -0.67 5.94
N TRP A 42 9.20 -0.27 5.13
CA TRP A 42 9.62 1.12 4.96
C TRP A 42 9.08 1.80 3.70
N GLY A 43 8.58 1.02 2.72
CA GLY A 43 8.06 1.54 1.45
C GLY A 43 9.13 2.11 0.52
N ASP A 44 10.39 1.73 0.71
CA ASP A 44 11.53 2.18 -0.08
C ASP A 44 11.89 1.23 -1.23
N GLU A 45 11.32 0.02 -1.23
CA GLU A 45 11.52 -0.97 -2.28
C GLU A 45 10.46 -0.88 -3.40
N VAL A 46 10.89 -1.21 -4.61
CA VAL A 46 10.02 -1.44 -5.77
C VAL A 46 10.12 -2.91 -6.11
N ASN A 47 9.01 -3.61 -6.03
CA ASN A 47 8.94 -5.06 -6.21
C ASN A 47 8.37 -5.41 -7.59
N GLU A 48 8.92 -6.44 -8.22
CA GLU A 48 8.33 -7.05 -9.40
C GLU A 48 7.23 -8.03 -8.96
N PHE A 49 6.09 -8.00 -9.64
CA PHE A 49 4.94 -8.86 -9.36
C PHE A 49 4.36 -9.38 -10.68
N THR A 50 4.11 -10.67 -10.75
CA THR A 50 3.49 -11.32 -11.92
C THR A 50 2.00 -11.51 -11.67
N CYS A 51 1.15 -10.93 -12.53
CA CYS A 51 -0.29 -11.13 -12.43
C CYS A 51 -0.67 -12.60 -12.71
N GLY A 52 -1.32 -13.27 -11.75
CA GLY A 52 -1.79 -14.65 -11.94
C GLY A 52 -2.83 -14.84 -13.06
N GLU A 53 -3.63 -13.82 -13.34
CA GLU A 53 -4.70 -13.89 -14.37
C GLU A 53 -4.18 -13.65 -15.79
N CYS A 54 -3.41 -12.57 -16.01
CA CYS A 54 -2.93 -12.21 -17.34
C CYS A 54 -1.46 -12.55 -17.62
N ASN A 55 -0.74 -13.12 -16.64
CA ASN A 55 0.68 -13.50 -16.71
C ASN A 55 1.62 -12.36 -17.15
N SER A 56 1.21 -11.11 -16.95
CA SER A 56 2.04 -9.95 -17.24
C SER A 56 2.73 -9.47 -15.98
N ASP A 57 4.03 -9.19 -16.09
CA ASP A 57 4.82 -8.61 -15.03
C ASP A 57 4.55 -7.10 -14.91
N PHE A 58 4.59 -6.60 -13.69
CA PHE A 58 4.54 -5.17 -13.40
C PHE A 58 5.25 -4.88 -12.08
N VAL A 59 5.47 -3.58 -11.83
CA VAL A 59 6.13 -3.12 -10.62
C VAL A 59 5.11 -2.58 -9.62
N VAL A 60 5.31 -2.93 -8.36
CA VAL A 60 4.51 -2.47 -7.22
C VAL A 60 5.43 -1.67 -6.31
N LYS A 61 4.96 -0.47 -5.91
CA LYS A 61 5.63 0.34 -4.89
C LYS A 61 4.69 0.52 -3.71
N GLU A 62 5.09 -0.03 -2.57
CA GLU A 62 4.42 0.21 -1.29
C GLU A 62 4.53 1.69 -0.89
N ILE A 63 3.43 2.29 -0.44
CA ILE A 63 3.41 3.66 0.10
C ILE A 63 3.09 3.58 1.58
N VAL A 64 4.11 3.76 2.42
CA VAL A 64 3.95 3.73 3.88
C VAL A 64 3.67 5.14 4.40
N CYS A 65 2.58 5.30 5.16
CA CYS A 65 2.28 6.50 5.92
C CYS A 65 2.12 6.17 7.40
N ARG A 66 2.87 6.84 8.27
CA ARG A 66 2.78 6.65 9.72
C ARG A 66 2.14 7.89 10.35
N SER A 67 1.13 7.66 11.18
CA SER A 67 0.55 8.67 12.06
C SER A 67 1.05 8.48 13.48
N PHE A 68 1.21 9.57 14.20
CA PHE A 68 1.61 9.58 15.60
C PHE A 68 0.61 10.43 16.38
N GLU A 69 0.11 9.90 17.48
CA GLU A 69 -0.64 10.67 18.47
C GLU A 69 0.29 11.00 19.64
N THR A 70 0.11 12.18 20.22
CA THR A 70 0.93 12.64 21.34
C THR A 70 0.04 13.24 22.41
N ALA A 71 0.32 12.93 23.66
CA ALA A 71 -0.33 13.56 24.79
C ALA A 71 0.70 13.94 25.88
N LYS A 72 0.24 14.65 26.91
CA LYS A 72 1.11 15.10 28.01
C LYS A 72 1.31 14.00 29.04
N THR A 73 0.34 13.10 29.18
CA THR A 73 0.39 11.97 30.10
C THR A 73 0.02 10.68 29.37
N LEU A 74 0.36 9.52 29.96
CA LEU A 74 -0.04 8.22 29.42
C LEU A 74 -1.57 8.02 29.50
N GLU A 75 -2.19 8.51 30.57
CA GLU A 75 -3.65 8.47 30.77
C GLU A 75 -4.44 9.22 29.68
N GLU A 76 -3.81 10.17 28.99
CA GLU A 76 -4.42 10.92 27.87
C GLU A 76 -4.26 10.20 26.51
N LEU A 77 -3.50 9.08 26.42
CA LEU A 77 -3.25 8.30 25.20
C LEU A 77 -4.04 6.98 25.13
N GLU A 78 -4.64 6.54 26.24
CA GLU A 78 -5.47 5.32 26.33
C GLU A 78 -6.95 5.61 26.07
#